data_AF-A0A8C8EYB9-F1
#
_entry.id   AF-A0A8C8EYB9-F1
#
_cell.length_a   1.000
_cell.length_b   1.000
_cell.length_c   1.000
_cell.angle_alpha   90.00
_cell.angle_beta   90.00
_cell.angle_gamma   90.00
#
_symmetry.space_group_name_H-M   'P 1'
#
loop_
_entity.id
_entity.type
_entity.pdbx_description
1 polymer ?
#
loop_
_entity_poly.entity_id
_entity_poly.type
_entity_poly.pdbx_seq_one_letter_code
_entity_poly.pdbx_strand_id
1 'polypeptide(L)'
;MLDPGPGGIPRRVLRACADQLSGVFPDIFRLSLSLPAVPICFNMSTVVPVPKKAKDFMMQQTMLRVKDPVKSLDFYTRIMGMTLLQKFDFPSMHFSLYFLGYEDKKEIPADVKERTAWTFSRRATIELTHNWGSESDASQSYHNGNSDPRGFGHIGIAVPDVYAACKLFEEQAVTFVKKPDDGKMKGLAFVQDPDGYWIEILSPNNMVSITS
;
A
#
# COMPACT_ATOMS: atom_id res chain seq x y z
N MET A 1 -0.94 37.32 5.90
CA MET A 1 -0.43 37.07 7.26
C MET A 1 0.77 36.15 7.15
N LEU A 2 1.86 36.44 7.86
CA LEU A 2 3.11 35.66 7.78
C LEU A 2 2.90 34.30 8.46
N ASP A 3 3.15 33.23 7.71
CA ASP A 3 3.04 31.83 8.12
C ASP A 3 3.90 31.57 9.38
N PRO A 4 3.31 31.19 10.53
CA PRO A 4 4.09 30.84 11.71
C PRO A 4 4.95 29.63 11.36
N GLY A 5 6.25 29.72 11.60
CA GLY A 5 7.16 28.59 11.39
C GLY A 5 6.86 27.43 12.36
N PRO A 6 7.69 26.37 12.32
CA PRO A 6 7.51 25.21 13.17
C PRO A 6 7.28 25.60 14.64
N GLY A 7 6.24 25.06 15.26
CA GLY A 7 5.91 25.35 16.67
C GLY A 7 5.39 26.76 16.96
N GLY A 8 4.87 27.49 15.96
CA GLY A 8 4.33 28.84 16.16
C GLY A 8 5.37 29.95 16.10
N ILE A 9 6.65 29.62 15.87
CA ILE A 9 7.75 30.59 15.91
C ILE A 9 7.99 31.17 14.50
N PRO A 10 7.93 32.50 14.30
CA PRO A 10 8.19 33.10 13.00
C PRO A 10 9.59 32.75 12.46
N ARG A 11 9.70 32.39 11.18
CA ARG A 11 10.98 31.99 10.55
C ARG A 11 12.12 33.01 10.73
N ARG A 12 11.79 34.31 10.83
CA ARG A 12 12.75 35.39 11.10
C ARG A 12 13.42 35.27 12.48
N VAL A 13 12.69 34.79 13.48
CA VAL A 13 13.18 34.61 14.85
C VAL A 13 14.14 33.43 14.88
N LEU A 14 13.77 32.30 14.26
CA LEU A 14 14.65 31.13 14.14
C LEU A 14 15.96 31.47 13.43
N ARG A 15 15.92 32.32 12.38
CA ARG A 15 17.13 32.76 11.67
C ARG A 15 18.00 33.68 12.54
N ALA A 16 17.40 34.59 13.32
CA ALA A 16 18.14 35.49 14.20
C ALA A 16 18.82 34.75 15.37
N CYS A 17 18.23 33.66 15.83
CA CYS A 17 18.76 32.83 16.92
C CYS A 17 19.63 31.66 16.43
N ALA A 18 19.91 31.54 15.12
CA ALA A 18 20.58 30.37 14.55
C ALA A 18 21.93 30.09 15.21
N ASP A 19 22.73 31.12 15.45
CA ASP A 19 24.06 30.99 16.06
C ASP A 19 23.97 30.52 17.52
N GLN A 20 22.97 30.98 18.26
CA GLN A 20 22.72 30.59 19.66
C GLN A 20 22.21 29.14 19.75
N LEU A 21 21.36 28.73 18.80
CA LEU A 21 20.81 27.38 18.73
C LEU A 21 21.83 26.37 18.21
N SER A 22 22.80 26.82 17.41
CA SER A 22 23.82 25.97 16.79
C SER A 22 24.68 25.19 17.78
N GLY A 23 24.88 25.69 19.00
CA GLY A 23 25.59 24.98 20.08
C GLY A 23 24.69 24.00 20.85
N VAL A 24 23.41 24.34 21.00
CA VAL A 24 22.43 23.54 21.74
C VAL A 24 22.07 22.25 21.00
N PHE A 25 21.92 22.31 19.67
CA PHE A 25 21.57 21.12 18.87
C PHE A 25 22.62 20.00 18.91
N PRO A 26 23.93 20.27 18.77
CA PRO A 26 25.00 19.28 18.96
C PRO A 26 25.01 18.67 20.35
N ASP A 27 24.72 19.44 21.39
CA ASP A 27 24.70 18.93 22.76
C ASP A 27 23.49 18.02 23.01
N ILE A 28 22.31 18.39 22.50
CA ILE A 28 21.14 17.52 22.51
C ILE A 28 21.41 16.24 21.70
N PHE A 29 22.06 16.35 20.54
CA PHE A 29 22.40 15.19 19.71
C PHE A 29 23.40 14.26 20.41
N ARG A 30 24.47 14.80 21.01
CA ARG A 30 25.42 14.01 21.80
C ARG A 30 24.77 13.35 23.01
N LEU A 31 23.87 14.05 23.69
CA LEU A 31 23.10 13.50 24.81
C LEU A 31 22.15 12.38 24.34
N SER A 32 21.56 12.50 23.14
CA SER A 32 20.72 11.44 22.57
C SER A 32 21.50 10.16 22.26
N LEU A 33 22.76 10.30 21.79
CA LEU A 33 23.66 9.18 21.53
C LEU A 33 24.11 8.49 22.83
N SER A 34 24.30 9.23 23.92
CA SER A 34 24.72 8.67 25.21
C SER A 34 23.56 8.05 26.00
N LEU A 35 22.32 8.48 25.78
CA LEU A 35 21.11 8.01 26.49
C LEU A 35 20.27 6.98 25.71
N PRO A 36 20.84 6.33 24.68
CA PRO A 36 20.11 5.66 23.58
C PRO A 36 18.66 6.10 23.31
N ALA A 37 18.39 7.41 23.36
CA ALA A 37 17.04 7.95 23.30
C ALA A 37 16.98 9.15 22.36
N VAL A 38 16.23 9.04 21.27
CA VAL A 38 15.98 10.14 20.34
C VAL A 38 14.87 11.04 20.92
N PRO A 39 15.14 12.33 21.16
CA PRO A 39 14.10 13.26 21.62
C PRO A 39 12.92 13.28 20.63
N ILE A 40 11.69 13.24 21.15
CA ILE A 40 10.45 13.17 20.36
C ILE A 40 10.37 14.29 19.29
N CYS A 41 10.95 15.45 19.56
CA CYS A 41 11.01 16.58 18.62
C CYS A 41 11.84 16.29 17.34
N PHE A 42 12.76 15.34 17.36
CA PHE A 42 13.47 14.87 16.16
C PHE A 42 12.67 13.83 15.37
N ASN A 43 11.75 13.10 16.02
CA ASN A 43 10.87 12.14 15.34
C ASN A 43 9.70 12.80 14.60
N MET A 44 9.34 14.04 14.94
CA MET A 44 8.05 14.61 14.52
C MET A 44 8.03 15.39 13.20
N SER A 45 9.15 15.66 12.53
CA SER A 45 9.07 16.32 11.22
C SER A 45 10.41 16.39 10.50
N THR A 46 10.72 15.38 9.70
CA THR A 46 11.48 15.61 8.47
C THR A 46 10.47 15.84 7.35
N VAL A 47 9.86 17.04 7.31
CA VAL A 47 9.15 17.48 6.10
C VAL A 47 10.23 17.78 5.07
N VAL A 48 10.67 16.74 4.36
CA VAL A 48 11.56 16.90 3.21
C VAL A 48 10.71 17.51 2.09
N PRO A 49 11.01 18.73 1.61
CA PRO A 49 10.26 19.30 0.50
C PRO A 49 10.37 18.37 -0.69
N VAL A 50 9.22 18.01 -1.28
CA VAL A 50 9.18 17.18 -2.50
C VAL A 50 10.04 17.87 -3.56
N PRO A 51 11.07 17.20 -4.12
CA PRO A 51 11.89 17.80 -5.17
C PRO A 51 11.00 18.29 -6.31
N LYS A 52 11.18 19.53 -6.77
CA LYS A 52 10.38 20.14 -7.87
C LYS A 52 10.28 19.27 -9.12
N LYS A 53 11.24 18.37 -9.35
CA LYS A 53 11.32 17.44 -10.48
C LYS A 53 10.45 16.17 -10.32
N ALA A 54 9.99 15.85 -9.12
CA ALA A 54 9.20 14.64 -8.83
C ALA A 54 7.70 14.93 -8.62
N LYS A 55 7.25 16.17 -8.87
CA LYS A 55 5.87 16.62 -8.60
C LYS A 55 4.80 15.81 -9.36
N ASP A 56 5.16 15.23 -10.50
CA ASP A 56 4.23 14.50 -11.38
C ASP A 56 4.37 12.97 -11.23
N PHE A 57 5.21 12.49 -10.29
CA PHE A 57 5.34 11.06 -10.02
C PHE A 57 4.09 10.55 -9.30
N MET A 58 3.75 9.28 -9.51
CA MET A 58 2.62 8.63 -8.85
C MET A 58 2.98 7.20 -8.45
N MET A 59 2.37 6.73 -7.36
CA MET A 59 2.40 5.30 -7.02
C MET A 59 1.45 4.57 -7.96
N GLN A 60 2.02 4.04 -9.04
CA GLN A 60 1.26 3.47 -10.15
C GLN A 60 0.83 2.04 -9.83
N GLN A 61 1.77 1.16 -9.49
CA GLN A 61 1.52 -0.27 -9.33
C GLN A 61 2.12 -0.88 -8.07
N THR A 62 1.49 -1.94 -7.58
CA THR A 62 2.08 -2.93 -6.68
C THR A 62 2.04 -4.29 -7.38
N MET A 63 3.20 -4.95 -7.49
CA MET A 63 3.34 -6.22 -8.19
C MET A 63 3.32 -7.39 -7.21
N LEU A 64 2.47 -8.39 -7.48
CA LEU A 64 2.44 -9.67 -6.79
C LEU A 64 2.57 -10.80 -7.81
N ARG A 65 3.35 -11.83 -7.48
CA ARG A 65 3.38 -13.04 -8.31
C ARG A 65 2.22 -13.94 -7.91
N VAL A 66 1.52 -14.49 -8.89
CA VAL A 66 0.37 -15.38 -8.65
C VAL A 66 0.60 -16.74 -9.27
N LYS A 67 0.24 -17.79 -8.52
CA LYS A 67 0.43 -19.17 -8.95
C LYS A 67 -0.53 -19.53 -10.08
N ASP A 68 -1.81 -19.20 -9.90
CA ASP A 68 -2.89 -19.54 -10.82
C ASP A 68 -3.70 -18.27 -11.16
N PRO A 69 -3.51 -17.69 -12.35
CA PRO A 69 -4.18 -16.44 -12.71
C PRO A 69 -5.69 -16.59 -12.81
N VAL A 70 -6.24 -17.79 -13.03
CA VAL A 70 -7.69 -17.98 -13.08
C VAL A 70 -8.31 -17.74 -11.71
N LYS A 71 -7.70 -18.32 -10.66
CA LYS A 71 -8.15 -18.13 -9.28
C LYS A 71 -7.97 -16.69 -8.83
N SER A 72 -6.82 -16.09 -9.12
CA SER A 72 -6.54 -14.71 -8.72
C SER A 72 -7.44 -13.71 -9.45
N LEU A 73 -7.70 -13.91 -10.76
CA LEU A 73 -8.64 -13.05 -11.49
C LEU A 73 -10.07 -13.17 -10.95
N ASP A 74 -10.56 -14.38 -10.66
CA ASP A 74 -11.90 -14.55 -10.04
C ASP A 74 -11.96 -13.80 -8.69
N PHE A 75 -10.97 -14.01 -7.83
CA PHE A 75 -10.90 -13.37 -6.53
C PHE A 75 -10.89 -11.83 -6.64
N TYR A 76 -9.95 -11.26 -7.38
CA TYR A 76 -9.80 -9.81 -7.44
C TYR A 76 -10.95 -9.13 -8.19
N THR A 77 -11.58 -9.79 -9.16
CA THR A 77 -12.70 -9.20 -9.90
C THR A 77 -14.05 -9.44 -9.23
N ARG A 78 -14.43 -10.69 -8.98
CA ARG A 78 -15.77 -11.04 -8.49
C ARG A 78 -15.94 -10.74 -7.00
N ILE A 79 -14.91 -10.97 -6.19
CA ILE A 79 -14.98 -10.79 -4.73
C ILE A 79 -14.55 -9.38 -4.34
N MET A 80 -13.40 -8.92 -4.87
CA MET A 80 -12.88 -7.58 -4.54
C MET A 80 -13.42 -6.47 -5.43
N GLY A 81 -14.13 -6.78 -6.52
CA GLY A 81 -14.76 -5.75 -7.37
C GLY A 81 -13.81 -4.97 -8.25
N MET A 82 -12.57 -5.43 -8.47
CA MET A 82 -11.63 -4.79 -9.39
C MET A 82 -11.95 -5.12 -10.85
N THR A 83 -11.45 -4.29 -11.76
CA THR A 83 -11.55 -4.50 -13.21
C THR A 83 -10.19 -4.92 -13.76
N LEU A 84 -10.15 -5.97 -14.59
CA LEU A 84 -8.98 -6.28 -15.41
C LEU A 84 -8.81 -5.19 -16.49
N LEU A 85 -7.77 -4.39 -16.35
CA LEU A 85 -7.49 -3.23 -17.20
C LEU A 85 -6.74 -3.66 -18.45
N GLN A 86 -5.68 -4.45 -18.28
CA GLN A 86 -4.88 -4.94 -19.40
C GLN A 86 -4.17 -6.25 -19.06
N LYS A 87 -3.98 -7.07 -20.09
CA LYS A 87 -3.17 -8.28 -20.07
C LYS A 87 -2.02 -8.13 -21.06
N PHE A 88 -0.83 -8.54 -20.64
CA PHE A 88 0.34 -8.65 -21.50
C PHE A 88 0.88 -10.06 -21.44
N ASP A 89 1.33 -10.58 -22.58
CA ASP A 89 2.00 -11.88 -22.68
C ASP A 89 3.41 -11.67 -23.20
N PHE A 90 4.37 -12.36 -22.58
CA PHE A 90 5.77 -12.33 -22.98
C PHE A 90 6.24 -13.75 -23.29
N PRO A 91 5.94 -14.29 -24.50
CA PRO A 91 6.21 -15.69 -24.82
C PRO A 91 7.67 -16.11 -24.73
N SER A 92 8.60 -15.22 -25.09
CA SER A 92 10.04 -15.47 -24.99
C SER A 92 10.54 -15.56 -23.56
N MET A 93 9.80 -15.01 -22.60
CA MET A 93 10.15 -15.00 -21.17
C MET A 93 9.21 -15.87 -20.32
N HIS A 94 8.23 -16.52 -20.95
CA HIS A 94 7.26 -17.42 -20.31
C HIS A 94 6.52 -16.82 -19.10
N PHE A 95 6.05 -15.58 -19.22
CA PHE A 95 5.16 -14.99 -18.23
C PHE A 95 4.07 -14.10 -18.84
N SER A 96 3.02 -13.87 -18.07
CA SER A 96 1.95 -12.92 -18.36
C SER A 96 1.79 -11.92 -17.22
N LEU A 97 1.38 -10.70 -17.55
CA LEU A 97 1.04 -9.64 -16.60
C LEU A 97 -0.44 -9.33 -16.70
N TYR A 98 -1.12 -9.21 -15.55
CA TYR A 98 -2.52 -8.82 -15.45
C TYR A 98 -2.60 -7.57 -14.58
N PHE A 99 -3.02 -6.44 -15.16
CA PHE A 99 -3.18 -5.18 -14.44
C PHE A 99 -4.64 -5.04 -14.00
N LEU A 100 -4.86 -4.90 -12.69
CA LEU A 100 -6.18 -4.70 -12.10
C LEU A 100 -6.26 -3.38 -11.34
N GLY A 101 -7.44 -2.78 -11.30
CA GLY A 101 -7.71 -1.56 -10.53
C GLY A 101 -9.20 -1.29 -10.37
N TYR A 102 -9.53 -0.33 -9.50
CA TYR A 102 -10.89 0.16 -9.30
C TYR A 102 -11.23 1.25 -10.33
N GLU A 103 -11.43 0.83 -11.58
CA GLU A 103 -11.78 1.72 -12.70
C GLU A 103 -13.07 1.25 -13.37
N ASP A 104 -13.83 2.17 -13.99
CA ASP A 104 -14.99 1.81 -14.79
C ASP A 104 -14.53 1.17 -16.10
N LYS A 105 -15.04 -0.03 -16.40
CA LYS A 105 -14.75 -0.77 -17.63
C LYS A 105 -15.06 0.05 -18.90
N LYS A 106 -15.99 1.00 -18.84
CA LYS A 106 -16.34 1.89 -19.96
C LYS A 106 -15.26 2.92 -20.30
N GLU A 107 -14.37 3.23 -19.35
CA GLU A 107 -13.28 4.18 -19.55
C GLU A 107 -12.04 3.53 -20.19
N ILE A 108 -12.01 2.19 -20.27
CA ILE A 108 -10.90 1.44 -20.86
C ILE A 108 -10.90 1.67 -22.38
N PRO A 109 -9.86 2.30 -22.96
CA PRO A 109 -9.81 2.54 -24.40
C PRO A 109 -9.84 1.24 -25.21
N ALA A 110 -10.46 1.28 -26.39
CA ALA A 110 -10.52 0.11 -27.28
C ALA A 110 -9.18 -0.15 -27.97
N ASP A 111 -8.48 0.91 -28.40
CA ASP A 111 -7.17 0.82 -29.01
C ASP A 111 -6.10 0.37 -28.02
N VAL A 112 -5.22 -0.53 -28.44
CA VAL A 112 -4.20 -1.14 -27.56
C VAL A 112 -3.14 -0.14 -27.13
N LYS A 113 -2.72 0.78 -28.00
CA LYS A 113 -1.70 1.77 -27.68
C LYS A 113 -2.24 2.79 -26.67
N GLU A 114 -3.46 3.26 -26.90
CA GLU A 114 -4.17 4.16 -25.98
C GLU A 114 -4.44 3.48 -24.64
N ARG A 115 -4.94 2.24 -24.64
CA ARG A 115 -5.19 1.47 -23.42
C ARG A 115 -3.92 1.24 -22.61
N THR A 116 -2.79 0.99 -23.28
CA THR A 116 -1.51 0.79 -22.61
C THR A 116 -1.09 2.07 -21.88
N ALA A 117 -1.09 3.21 -22.57
CA ALA A 117 -0.76 4.50 -21.96
C ALA A 117 -1.74 4.86 -20.83
N TRP A 118 -3.03 4.58 -21.02
CA TRP A 118 -4.07 4.80 -20.03
C TRP A 118 -3.85 3.93 -18.77
N THR A 119 -3.62 2.62 -18.93
CA THR A 119 -3.41 1.66 -17.83
C THR A 119 -2.19 2.05 -16.99
N PHE A 120 -1.05 2.32 -17.62
CA PHE A 120 0.18 2.74 -16.92
C PHE A 120 0.13 4.18 -16.39
N SER A 121 -0.98 4.90 -16.59
CA SER A 121 -1.26 6.19 -15.96
C SER A 121 -2.28 6.12 -14.83
N ARG A 122 -2.84 4.94 -14.55
CA ARG A 122 -3.74 4.71 -13.40
C ARG A 122 -2.94 4.61 -12.11
N ARG A 123 -3.48 5.17 -11.02
CA ARG A 123 -2.88 5.06 -9.69
C ARG A 123 -3.29 3.74 -9.04
N ALA A 124 -2.46 3.23 -8.14
CA ALA A 124 -2.80 2.12 -7.25
C ALA A 124 -3.32 0.85 -7.96
N THR A 125 -2.79 0.51 -9.14
CA THR A 125 -3.09 -0.75 -9.80
C THR A 125 -2.37 -1.91 -9.12
N ILE A 126 -2.94 -3.11 -9.21
CA ILE A 126 -2.26 -4.35 -8.88
C ILE A 126 -1.77 -4.99 -10.18
N GLU A 127 -0.47 -5.26 -10.27
CA GLU A 127 0.11 -6.07 -11.33
C GLU A 127 0.26 -7.50 -10.82
N LEU A 128 -0.53 -8.43 -11.35
CA LEU A 128 -0.37 -9.86 -11.08
C LEU A 128 0.54 -10.46 -12.15
N THR A 129 1.66 -11.02 -11.72
CA THR A 129 2.61 -11.71 -12.60
C THR A 129 2.44 -13.21 -12.51
N HIS A 130 2.08 -13.83 -13.63
CA HIS A 130 1.97 -15.27 -13.76
C HIS A 130 3.16 -15.82 -14.53
N ASN A 131 3.98 -16.66 -13.88
CA ASN A 131 5.04 -17.40 -14.57
C ASN A 131 4.44 -18.72 -15.07
N TRP A 132 4.52 -18.98 -16.37
CA TRP A 132 3.75 -20.06 -16.97
C TRP A 132 4.11 -21.44 -16.41
N GLY A 133 3.11 -22.24 -16.11
CA GLY A 133 3.26 -23.58 -15.54
C GLY A 133 3.25 -23.62 -14.02
N SER A 134 3.34 -22.48 -13.32
CA SER A 134 3.25 -22.47 -11.85
C SER A 134 1.94 -23.06 -11.33
N GLU A 135 0.84 -22.91 -12.07
CA GLU A 135 -0.47 -23.44 -11.74
C GLU A 135 -0.51 -24.98 -11.69
N SER A 136 0.37 -25.64 -12.47
CA SER A 136 0.41 -27.11 -12.59
C SER A 136 1.48 -27.77 -11.71
N ASP A 137 2.42 -27.00 -11.18
CA ASP A 137 3.47 -27.52 -10.29
C ASP A 137 2.96 -27.60 -8.84
N ALA A 138 2.69 -28.80 -8.34
CA ALA A 138 2.20 -29.03 -6.98
C ALA A 138 3.20 -28.61 -5.88
N SER A 139 4.49 -28.52 -6.19
CA SER A 139 5.54 -28.13 -5.23
C SER A 139 5.75 -26.61 -5.13
N GLN A 140 5.20 -25.86 -6.08
CA GLN A 140 5.39 -24.42 -6.17
C GLN A 140 4.33 -23.67 -5.35
N SER A 141 4.77 -22.70 -4.56
CA SER A 141 3.94 -21.67 -3.93
C SER A 141 4.73 -20.38 -3.79
N TYR A 142 4.05 -19.23 -3.77
CA TYR A 142 4.70 -17.96 -3.44
C TYR A 142 4.68 -17.71 -1.94
N HIS A 143 5.68 -16.97 -1.45
CA HIS A 143 5.76 -16.57 -0.05
C HIS A 143 5.08 -15.22 0.14
N ASN A 144 4.17 -15.12 1.12
CA ASN A 144 3.39 -13.91 1.36
C ASN A 144 4.13 -12.82 2.15
N GLY A 145 5.31 -13.12 2.70
CA GLY A 145 6.15 -12.17 3.44
C GLY A 145 5.82 -11.99 4.93
N ASN A 146 4.78 -12.66 5.46
CA ASN A 146 4.36 -12.52 6.85
C ASN A 146 4.98 -13.55 7.81
N SER A 147 5.67 -14.56 7.27
CA SER A 147 6.57 -15.47 7.99
C SER A 147 8.04 -15.19 7.65
N ASP A 148 8.98 -15.80 8.37
CA ASP A 148 10.41 -15.63 8.09
C ASP A 148 10.80 -16.31 6.75
N PRO A 149 11.56 -15.63 5.86
CA PRO A 149 12.06 -14.27 5.98
C PRO A 149 10.97 -13.21 5.69
N ARG A 150 10.75 -12.30 6.65
CA ARG A 150 9.73 -11.24 6.52
C ARG A 150 10.16 -10.13 5.56
N GLY A 151 9.17 -9.47 4.95
CA GLY A 151 9.41 -8.36 4.02
C GLY A 151 8.12 -7.59 3.70
N PHE A 152 7.54 -7.84 2.52
CA PHE A 152 6.19 -7.39 2.19
C PHE A 152 5.18 -7.90 3.25
N GLY A 153 4.20 -7.07 3.61
CA GLY A 153 3.16 -7.42 4.56
C GLY A 153 1.81 -7.68 3.88
N HIS A 154 1.22 -6.63 3.33
CA HIS A 154 -0.12 -6.67 2.74
C HIS A 154 -0.35 -5.47 1.81
N ILE A 155 -1.41 -5.58 1.02
CA ILE A 155 -2.10 -4.43 0.43
C ILE A 155 -3.30 -4.05 1.30
N GLY A 156 -3.83 -2.84 1.16
CA GLY A 156 -5.00 -2.38 1.90
C GLY A 156 -6.12 -1.94 0.96
N ILE A 157 -7.36 -2.33 1.29
CA ILE A 157 -8.58 -1.92 0.59
C ILE A 157 -9.46 -1.15 1.57
N ALA A 158 -9.69 0.12 1.25
CA ALA A 158 -10.62 0.95 1.98
C ALA A 158 -12.06 0.62 1.54
N VAL A 159 -12.93 0.34 2.50
CA VAL A 159 -14.35 0.06 2.29
C VAL A 159 -15.21 0.99 3.15
N PRO A 160 -16.47 1.28 2.74
CA PRO A 160 -17.38 2.08 3.55
C PRO A 160 -17.69 1.42 4.90
N ASP A 161 -17.94 0.11 4.89
CA ASP A 161 -18.30 -0.70 6.05
C ASP A 161 -17.54 -2.03 6.04
N VAL A 162 -16.65 -2.21 7.04
CA VAL A 162 -15.81 -3.39 7.19
C VAL A 162 -16.64 -4.63 7.52
N TYR A 163 -17.71 -4.52 8.32
CA TYR A 163 -18.53 -5.65 8.72
C TYR A 163 -19.37 -6.17 7.55
N ALA A 164 -19.97 -5.25 6.78
CA ALA A 164 -20.71 -5.62 5.57
C ALA A 164 -19.81 -6.31 4.53
N ALA A 165 -18.60 -5.78 4.31
CA ALA A 165 -17.61 -6.40 3.44
C ALA A 165 -17.18 -7.78 3.94
N CYS A 166 -16.90 -7.93 5.23
CA CYS A 166 -16.50 -9.21 5.81
C CYS A 166 -17.61 -10.25 5.76
N LYS A 167 -18.87 -9.86 5.91
CA LYS A 167 -20.01 -10.77 5.73
C LYS A 167 -20.05 -11.33 4.30
N LEU A 168 -19.87 -10.49 3.29
CA LEU A 168 -19.74 -10.95 1.89
C LEU A 168 -18.57 -11.92 1.74
N PHE A 169 -17.41 -11.63 2.33
CA PHE A 169 -16.24 -12.50 2.28
C PHE A 169 -16.50 -13.86 2.94
N GLU A 170 -17.22 -13.92 4.06
CA GLU A 170 -17.65 -15.18 4.69
C GLU A 170 -18.59 -15.98 3.77
N GLU A 171 -19.58 -15.32 3.15
CA GLU A 171 -20.51 -15.95 2.20
C GLU A 171 -19.79 -16.49 0.96
N GLN A 172 -18.68 -15.87 0.56
CA GLN A 172 -17.81 -16.30 -0.55
C GLN A 172 -16.68 -17.24 -0.13
N ALA A 173 -16.69 -17.74 1.12
CA ALA A 173 -15.70 -18.64 1.68
C ALA A 173 -14.24 -18.13 1.59
N VAL A 174 -14.05 -16.81 1.70
CA VAL A 174 -12.72 -16.19 1.73
C VAL A 174 -12.03 -16.52 3.06
N THR A 175 -10.73 -16.82 2.99
CA THR A 175 -9.92 -17.12 4.17
C THR A 175 -9.61 -15.84 4.95
N PHE A 176 -9.92 -15.84 6.25
CA PHE A 176 -9.56 -14.76 7.17
C PHE A 176 -8.27 -15.08 7.91
N VAL A 177 -7.37 -14.09 7.97
CA VAL A 177 -6.26 -14.06 8.92
C VAL A 177 -6.74 -13.49 10.26
N LYS A 178 -7.60 -12.48 10.20
CA LYS A 178 -8.17 -11.79 11.35
C LYS A 178 -9.57 -11.27 11.00
N LYS A 179 -10.60 -11.65 11.76
CA LYS A 179 -11.94 -11.08 11.61
C LYS A 179 -12.04 -9.66 12.20
N PRO A 180 -13.07 -8.86 11.84
CA PRO A 180 -13.24 -7.49 12.33
C PRO A 180 -13.13 -7.36 13.85
N ASP A 181 -13.69 -8.33 14.58
CA ASP A 181 -13.74 -8.33 16.05
C ASP A 181 -12.68 -9.19 16.73
N ASP A 182 -11.73 -9.77 16.00
CA ASP A 182 -10.65 -10.53 16.62
C ASP A 182 -9.58 -9.59 17.20
N GLY A 183 -9.01 -9.95 18.35
CA GLY A 183 -7.94 -9.18 18.99
C GLY A 183 -8.38 -7.82 19.57
N LYS A 184 -7.42 -6.91 19.74
CA LYS A 184 -7.64 -5.59 20.38
C LYS A 184 -8.24 -4.56 19.43
N MET A 185 -7.79 -4.54 18.18
CA MET A 185 -8.26 -3.60 17.16
C MET A 185 -9.57 -4.12 16.55
N LYS A 186 -10.69 -3.53 16.98
CA LYS A 186 -12.04 -3.83 16.46
C LYS A 186 -12.31 -3.03 15.18
N GLY A 187 -13.16 -3.55 14.30
CA GLY A 187 -13.54 -2.88 13.05
C GLY A 187 -12.44 -2.87 11.98
N LEU A 188 -11.46 -3.77 12.07
CA LEU A 188 -10.38 -3.97 11.10
C LEU A 188 -10.21 -5.47 10.82
N ALA A 189 -10.10 -5.87 9.56
CA ALA A 189 -9.92 -7.28 9.19
C ALA A 189 -8.73 -7.50 8.25
N PHE A 190 -8.26 -8.75 8.22
CA PHE A 190 -7.28 -9.23 7.24
C PHE A 190 -7.80 -10.51 6.61
N VAL A 191 -7.82 -10.54 5.28
CA VAL A 191 -8.16 -11.72 4.47
C VAL A 191 -6.97 -12.16 3.63
N GLN A 192 -7.05 -13.36 3.05
CA GLN A 192 -6.06 -13.86 2.10
C GLN A 192 -6.61 -13.93 0.69
N ASP A 193 -5.76 -13.62 -0.28
CA ASP A 193 -5.99 -13.98 -1.68
C ASP A 193 -5.67 -15.48 -1.93
N PRO A 194 -5.87 -16.00 -3.15
CA PRO A 194 -5.59 -17.42 -3.46
C PRO A 194 -4.14 -17.86 -3.27
N ASP A 195 -3.18 -16.94 -3.31
CA ASP A 195 -1.75 -17.18 -3.11
C ASP A 195 -1.33 -16.96 -1.63
N GLY A 196 -2.28 -16.60 -0.76
CA GLY A 196 -2.07 -16.40 0.66
C GLY A 196 -1.55 -15.01 1.03
N TYR A 197 -1.47 -14.06 0.10
CA TYR A 197 -1.14 -12.67 0.39
C TYR A 197 -2.20 -12.03 1.25
N TRP A 198 -1.77 -11.25 2.23
CA TRP A 198 -2.69 -10.59 3.15
C TRP A 198 -3.25 -9.31 2.52
N ILE A 199 -4.53 -9.09 2.75
CA ILE A 199 -5.26 -7.90 2.32
C ILE A 199 -5.96 -7.32 3.54
N GLU A 200 -5.56 -6.11 3.93
CA GLU A 200 -6.19 -5.34 5.00
C GLU A 200 -7.51 -4.75 4.51
N ILE A 201 -8.56 -4.90 5.31
CA ILE A 201 -9.89 -4.33 5.04
C ILE A 201 -10.18 -3.31 6.12
N LEU A 202 -10.25 -2.04 5.72
CA LEU A 202 -10.33 -0.90 6.64
C LEU A 202 -11.38 0.12 6.20
N SER A 203 -11.96 0.85 7.16
CA SER A 203 -12.80 2.01 6.87
C SER A 203 -12.07 3.28 7.30
N PRO A 204 -11.73 4.21 6.38
CA PRO A 204 -10.96 5.41 6.71
C PRO A 204 -11.59 6.25 7.82
N ASN A 205 -12.92 6.28 7.89
CA ASN A 205 -13.66 7.04 8.89
C ASN A 205 -13.54 6.46 10.31
N ASN A 206 -13.21 5.17 10.44
CA ASN A 206 -13.11 4.49 11.73
C ASN A 206 -11.66 4.37 12.21
N MET A 207 -10.67 4.69 11.38
CA MET A 207 -9.26 4.50 11.72
C MET A 207 -8.83 5.26 12.97
N VAL A 208 -9.31 6.49 13.18
CA VAL A 208 -8.96 7.30 14.37
C VAL A 208 -9.26 6.55 15.66
N SER A 209 -10.43 5.90 15.74
CA SER A 209 -10.86 5.14 16.93
C SER A 209 -10.07 3.84 17.17
N ILE A 210 -9.40 3.33 16.15
CA ILE A 210 -8.61 2.10 16.20
C ILE A 210 -7.16 2.41 16.57
N THR A 211 -6.66 3.57 16.14
CA THR A 211 -5.27 4.01 16.35
C THR A 211 -5.05 4.83 17.62
N SER A 212 -6.11 5.25 18.29
CA SER A 212 -6.08 5.97 19.58
C SER A 212 -6.03 5.02 20.76
#